data_AF-A0A7I0EGC7-F1
#
_entry.id   AF-A0A7I0EGC7-F1
#
_cell.length_a   1.000
_cell.length_b   1.000
_cell.length_c   1.000
_cell.angle_alpha   90.00
_cell.angle_beta   90.00
_cell.angle_gamma   90.00
#
_symmetry.space_group_name_H-M   'P 1'
#
loop_
_entity.id
_entity.type
_entity.pdbx_description
1 polymer ?
#
loop_
_entity_poly.entity_id
_entity_poly.type
_entity_poly.pdbx_seq_one_letter_code
_entity_poly.pdbx_strand_id
1 'polypeptide(L)'
;MIKTMLRPRWLLALLLALAIAAAFALLGRWQLERAIASGEVVERSTETVQPLASALQPDGPPREAATGQLVTTDGSFVPGDETLISERLNDGDSGFWVVSRFQTAETAAVPASTIAVARGWAATEAEARVAMEELSAQAAEQQQRVTGRFVPSEAPAIPDAANDPQSQTTVSTAALINQWTDFTDQSVYAGYIVDTDAAPNLIAIDSPVPGNDASINWLNIFYALEWAVFAGFAVFLWYRLVRDDWERQTEQAAIDAAEAV
;
A
#
# COMPACT_ATOMS: atom_id res chain seq x y z
N MET A 1 10.64 7.47 57.41
CA MET A 1 10.20 7.49 55.99
C MET A 1 8.74 7.93 55.81
N ILE A 2 7.72 7.23 56.34
CA ILE A 2 6.29 7.56 56.14
C ILE A 2 5.94 9.00 56.60
N LYS A 3 6.45 9.45 57.75
CA LYS A 3 6.25 10.84 58.22
C LYS A 3 6.81 11.89 57.25
N THR A 4 7.87 11.56 56.51
CA THR A 4 8.45 12.42 55.48
C THR A 4 7.55 12.45 54.24
N MET A 5 7.07 11.29 53.78
CA MET A 5 6.14 11.16 52.65
C MET A 5 4.86 11.99 52.81
N LEU A 6 4.34 12.10 54.04
CA LEU A 6 3.10 12.82 54.34
C LEU A 6 3.25 14.36 54.42
N ARG A 7 4.46 14.91 54.24
CA ARG A 7 4.65 16.37 54.24
C ARG A 7 4.04 16.99 52.97
N PRO A 8 3.45 18.19 53.04
CA PRO A 8 2.75 18.82 51.90
C PRO A 8 3.58 18.88 50.61
N ARG A 9 4.88 19.19 50.72
CA ARG A 9 5.81 19.21 49.56
C ARG A 9 5.92 17.85 48.84
N TRP A 10 5.92 16.75 49.58
CA TRP A 10 6.09 15.40 49.03
C TRP A 10 4.78 14.84 48.50
N LEU A 11 3.65 15.25 49.07
CA LEU A 11 2.33 14.99 48.51
C LEU A 11 2.10 15.75 47.19
N LEU A 12 2.51 17.02 47.11
CA LEU A 12 2.47 17.78 45.85
C LEU A 12 3.39 17.17 44.79
N ALA A 13 4.61 16.77 45.19
CA ALA A 13 5.53 16.07 44.29
C ALA A 13 4.97 14.71 43.82
N LEU A 14 4.25 13.98 44.69
CA LEU A 14 3.56 12.73 44.31
C LEU A 14 2.47 13.01 43.29
N LEU A 15 1.62 14.02 43.53
CA LEU A 15 0.55 14.40 42.60
C LEU A 15 1.13 14.80 41.24
N LEU A 16 2.23 15.54 41.21
CA LEU A 16 2.94 15.88 39.97
C LEU A 16 3.49 14.64 39.27
N ALA A 17 4.15 13.73 40.00
CA ALA A 17 4.68 12.48 39.44
C ALA A 17 3.56 11.60 38.86
N LEU A 18 2.42 11.51 39.54
CA LEU A 18 1.24 10.78 39.06
C LEU A 18 0.62 11.45 37.83
N ALA A 19 0.57 12.77 37.77
CA ALA A 19 0.09 13.50 36.59
C ALA A 19 0.98 13.25 35.36
N ILE A 20 2.30 13.27 35.54
CA ILE A 20 3.28 12.95 34.48
C ILE A 20 3.15 11.48 34.05
N ALA A 21 3.05 10.56 35.01
CA ALA A 21 2.86 9.14 34.71
C ALA A 21 1.56 8.88 33.95
N ALA A 22 0.47 9.57 34.30
CA ALA A 22 -0.80 9.49 33.58
C ALA A 22 -0.67 10.02 32.14
N ALA A 23 0.06 11.12 31.92
CA ALA A 23 0.33 11.63 30.59
C ALA A 23 1.10 10.62 29.73
N PHE A 24 2.16 10.01 30.27
CA PHE A 24 2.90 8.95 29.56
C PHE A 24 2.04 7.72 29.29
N ALA A 25 1.20 7.29 30.24
CA ALA A 25 0.28 6.17 30.03
C ALA A 25 -0.73 6.45 28.90
N LEU A 26 -1.25 7.69 28.80
CA LEU A 26 -2.13 8.11 27.71
C LEU A 26 -1.42 8.08 26.34
N LEU A 27 -0.18 8.58 26.28
CA LEU A 27 0.63 8.54 25.06
C LEU A 27 0.99 7.11 24.64
N GLY A 28 1.35 6.24 25.60
CA GLY A 28 1.61 4.83 25.37
C GLY A 28 0.38 4.09 24.86
N ARG A 29 -0.80 4.37 25.44
CA ARG A 29 -2.08 3.84 24.95
C ARG A 29 -2.36 4.28 23.51
N TRP A 30 -2.15 5.55 23.19
CA TRP A 30 -2.33 6.06 21.83
C TRP A 30 -1.40 5.36 20.82
N GLN A 31 -0.14 5.13 21.18
CA GLN A 31 0.79 4.38 20.32
C GLN A 31 0.36 2.93 20.12
N LEU A 32 -0.14 2.28 21.17
CA LEU A 32 -0.64 0.90 21.10
C LEU A 32 -1.88 0.80 20.20
N GLU A 33 -2.83 1.73 20.33
CA GLU A 33 -4.01 1.82 19.45
C GLU A 33 -3.59 1.99 17.99
N ARG A 34 -2.57 2.82 17.71
CA ARG A 34 -2.02 2.98 16.36
C ARG A 34 -1.33 1.70 15.83
N ALA A 35 -0.65 0.95 16.69
CA ALA A 35 -0.01 -0.32 16.31
C ALA A 35 -1.01 -1.41 15.94
N ILE A 36 -2.17 -1.41 16.60
CA ILE A 36 -3.27 -2.36 16.34
C ILE A 36 -4.03 -1.94 15.09
N ALA A 37 -4.37 -0.65 14.97
CA ALA A 37 -5.11 -0.13 13.82
C ALA A 37 -4.35 -0.32 12.49
N SER A 38 -3.01 -0.30 12.49
CA SER A 38 -2.23 -0.66 11.30
C SER A 38 -2.30 -2.15 10.93
N GLY A 39 -2.69 -3.00 11.87
CA GLY A 39 -2.89 -4.44 11.68
C GLY A 39 -4.35 -4.85 11.43
N GLU A 40 -5.30 -3.91 11.40
CA GLU A 40 -6.66 -4.23 10.97
C GLU A 40 -6.68 -4.37 9.44
N VAL A 41 -6.74 -5.61 8.97
CA VAL A 41 -7.02 -5.93 7.56
C VAL A 41 -8.41 -5.39 7.25
N VAL A 42 -8.50 -4.35 6.42
CA VAL A 42 -9.73 -4.16 5.65
C VAL A 42 -9.79 -5.33 4.69
N GLU A 43 -10.54 -6.38 5.02
CA GLU A 43 -10.78 -7.49 4.09
C GLU A 43 -11.52 -6.92 2.88
N ARG A 44 -10.76 -6.58 1.84
CA ARG A 44 -11.33 -6.18 0.56
C ARG A 44 -11.61 -7.45 -0.20
N SER A 45 -12.87 -7.67 -0.57
CA SER A 45 -13.26 -8.78 -1.43
C SER A 45 -12.84 -8.49 -2.88
N THR A 46 -11.54 -8.54 -3.15
CA THR A 46 -10.97 -8.30 -4.48
C THR A 46 -11.34 -9.39 -5.48
N GLU A 47 -11.70 -10.59 -4.98
CA GLU A 47 -12.05 -11.74 -5.80
C GLU A 47 -13.53 -11.77 -6.23
N THR A 48 -14.36 -10.86 -5.71
CA THR A 48 -15.72 -10.69 -6.25
C THR A 48 -15.67 -9.80 -7.47
N VAL A 49 -15.92 -10.35 -8.66
CA VAL A 49 -15.91 -9.58 -9.92
C VAL A 49 -16.92 -8.43 -9.89
N GLN A 50 -16.48 -7.23 -10.26
CA GLN A 50 -17.32 -6.03 -10.34
C GLN A 50 -17.29 -5.40 -11.74
N PRO A 51 -18.34 -4.70 -12.19
CA PRO A 51 -18.24 -3.88 -13.40
C PRO A 51 -17.10 -2.85 -13.29
N LEU A 52 -16.28 -2.71 -14.34
CA LEU A 52 -15.17 -1.72 -14.35
C LEU A 52 -15.66 -0.32 -13.98
N ALA A 53 -16.79 0.09 -14.57
CA ALA A 53 -17.43 1.39 -14.36
C ALA A 53 -17.95 1.62 -12.93
N SER A 54 -18.18 0.57 -12.12
CA SER A 54 -18.55 0.73 -10.71
C SER A 54 -17.33 0.91 -9.81
N ALA A 55 -16.20 0.30 -10.17
CA ALA A 55 -14.97 0.41 -9.40
C ALA A 55 -14.20 1.71 -9.70
N LEU A 56 -14.18 2.13 -10.97
CA LEU A 56 -13.30 3.17 -11.50
C LEU A 56 -14.07 4.23 -12.28
N GLN A 57 -13.47 5.41 -12.39
CA GLN A 57 -13.91 6.47 -13.29
C GLN A 57 -12.78 6.74 -14.29
N PRO A 58 -13.09 6.96 -15.58
CA PRO A 58 -12.12 7.46 -16.54
C PRO A 58 -11.58 8.84 -16.15
N ASP A 59 -10.42 9.20 -16.69
CA ASP A 59 -9.80 10.53 -16.61
C ASP A 59 -9.48 11.02 -15.18
N GLY A 60 -9.42 10.09 -14.23
CA GLY A 60 -9.09 10.36 -12.84
C GLY A 60 -8.15 9.32 -12.25
N PRO A 61 -7.51 9.63 -11.11
CA PRO A 61 -6.70 8.66 -10.40
C PRO A 61 -7.56 7.49 -9.92
N PRO A 62 -7.07 6.24 -9.98
CA PRO A 62 -7.82 5.10 -9.48
C PRO A 62 -7.99 5.21 -7.96
N ARG A 63 -9.14 4.75 -7.45
CA ARG A 63 -9.36 4.64 -6.01
C ARG A 63 -8.46 3.55 -5.45
N GLU A 64 -7.95 3.73 -4.24
CA GLU A 64 -7.13 2.72 -3.57
C GLU A 64 -7.85 1.36 -3.52
N ALA A 65 -9.16 1.37 -3.23
CA ALA A 65 -10.01 0.17 -3.18
C ALA A 65 -10.18 -0.56 -4.52
N ALA A 66 -9.89 0.08 -5.66
CA ALA A 66 -9.92 -0.57 -6.97
C ALA A 66 -8.63 -1.34 -7.28
N THR A 67 -7.53 -1.03 -6.59
CA THR A 67 -6.24 -1.69 -6.81
C THR A 67 -6.36 -3.18 -6.51
N GLY A 68 -6.07 -4.01 -7.51
CA GLY A 68 -6.13 -5.46 -7.38
C GLY A 68 -7.56 -6.02 -7.38
N GLN A 69 -8.60 -5.21 -7.59
CA GLN A 69 -9.98 -5.68 -7.71
C GLN A 69 -10.18 -6.43 -9.04
N LEU A 70 -10.84 -7.60 -9.01
CA LEU A 70 -11.33 -8.24 -10.22
C LEU A 70 -12.47 -7.41 -10.82
N VAL A 71 -12.31 -7.04 -12.08
CA VAL A 71 -13.25 -6.23 -12.84
C VAL A 71 -13.68 -6.94 -14.12
N THR A 72 -14.85 -6.58 -14.63
CA THR A 72 -15.34 -7.03 -15.92
C THR A 72 -15.87 -5.85 -16.73
N THR A 73 -15.65 -5.90 -18.05
CA THR A 73 -16.15 -4.89 -18.99
C THR A 73 -16.39 -5.51 -20.36
N ASP A 74 -17.41 -5.02 -21.05
CA ASP A 74 -17.69 -5.35 -22.44
C ASP A 74 -17.14 -4.25 -23.35
N GLY A 75 -16.78 -4.60 -24.57
CA GLY A 75 -16.17 -3.67 -25.54
C GLY A 75 -15.46 -4.40 -26.66
N SER A 76 -14.46 -3.77 -27.26
CA SER A 76 -13.68 -4.35 -28.34
C SER A 76 -12.22 -3.95 -28.27
N PHE A 77 -11.32 -4.86 -28.64
CA PHE A 77 -9.93 -4.52 -28.87
C PHE A 77 -9.76 -3.64 -30.11
N VAL A 78 -8.73 -2.81 -30.12
CA VAL A 78 -8.35 -1.97 -31.27
C VAL A 78 -7.16 -2.64 -31.96
N PRO A 79 -7.36 -3.35 -33.09
CA PRO A 79 -6.27 -4.06 -33.76
C PRO A 79 -5.20 -3.08 -34.27
N GLY A 80 -3.94 -3.42 -34.09
CA GLY A 80 -2.79 -2.58 -34.43
C GLY A 80 -2.26 -1.75 -33.26
N ASP A 81 -3.01 -1.65 -32.16
CA ASP A 81 -2.60 -0.99 -30.91
C ASP A 81 -2.08 -2.01 -29.86
N GLU A 82 -1.46 -3.09 -30.32
CA GLU A 82 -0.72 -4.03 -29.49
C GLU A 82 0.67 -3.50 -29.15
N THR A 83 1.08 -3.69 -27.90
CA THR A 83 2.39 -3.27 -27.38
C THR A 83 3.04 -4.42 -26.64
N LEU A 84 4.34 -4.58 -26.87
CA LEU A 84 5.16 -5.56 -26.18
C LEU A 84 5.81 -4.92 -24.95
N ILE A 85 5.67 -5.56 -23.79
CA ILE A 85 6.32 -5.14 -22.55
C ILE A 85 7.30 -6.23 -22.12
N SER A 86 8.58 -5.92 -22.06
CA SER A 86 9.67 -6.85 -21.72
C SER A 86 9.92 -6.93 -20.22
N GLU A 87 10.80 -7.85 -19.81
CA GLU A 87 11.23 -8.04 -18.42
C GLU A 87 10.08 -8.36 -17.46
N ARG A 88 8.98 -8.90 -17.98
CA ARG A 88 7.81 -9.26 -17.18
C ARG A 88 7.99 -10.66 -16.62
N LEU A 89 7.82 -10.78 -15.31
CA LEU A 89 7.91 -12.06 -14.62
C LEU A 89 6.56 -12.79 -14.67
N ASN A 90 6.62 -14.10 -14.85
CA ASN A 90 5.49 -15.02 -14.69
C ASN A 90 5.99 -16.29 -14.02
N ASP A 91 5.46 -16.64 -12.84
CA ASP A 91 5.94 -17.76 -12.02
C ASP A 91 7.46 -17.79 -11.77
N GLY A 92 8.09 -16.61 -11.73
CA GLY A 92 9.54 -16.44 -11.51
C GLY A 92 10.40 -16.43 -12.77
N ASP A 93 9.84 -16.74 -13.95
CA ASP A 93 10.53 -16.67 -15.22
C ASP A 93 10.32 -15.31 -15.90
N SER A 94 11.39 -14.74 -16.46
CA SER A 94 11.33 -13.48 -17.20
C SER A 94 10.91 -13.71 -18.65
N GLY A 95 10.02 -12.87 -19.15
CA GLY A 95 9.51 -12.92 -20.51
C GLY A 95 8.81 -11.62 -20.90
N PHE A 96 7.76 -11.74 -21.69
CA PHE A 96 7.10 -10.61 -22.33
C PHE A 96 5.60 -10.64 -22.09
N TRP A 97 5.01 -9.49 -21.79
CA TRP A 97 3.57 -9.31 -21.86
C TRP A 97 3.18 -8.72 -23.21
N VAL A 98 2.10 -9.26 -23.78
CA VAL A 98 1.41 -8.62 -24.89
C VAL A 98 0.25 -7.81 -24.31
N VAL A 99 0.26 -6.50 -24.55
CA VAL A 99 -0.77 -5.57 -24.06
C VAL A 99 -1.54 -5.05 -25.27
N SER A 100 -2.87 -5.11 -25.24
CA SER A 100 -3.72 -4.54 -26.27
C SER A 100 -4.51 -3.36 -25.71
N ARG A 101 -4.80 -2.38 -26.58
CA ARG A 101 -5.80 -1.37 -26.30
C ARG A 101 -7.21 -1.96 -26.39
N PHE A 102 -8.04 -1.66 -25.39
CA PHE A 102 -9.45 -2.05 -25.34
C PHE A 102 -10.33 -0.81 -25.21
N GLN A 103 -11.32 -0.70 -26.09
CA GLN A 103 -12.35 0.33 -26.04
C GLN A 103 -13.59 -0.27 -25.37
N THR A 104 -13.94 0.25 -24.19
CA THR A 104 -15.13 -0.20 -23.45
C THR A 104 -16.39 0.25 -24.16
N ALA A 105 -17.42 -0.59 -24.12
CA ALA A 105 -18.75 -0.24 -24.57
C ALA A 105 -19.30 0.96 -23.77
N GLU A 106 -20.05 1.82 -24.45
CA GLU A 106 -20.78 2.89 -23.79
C GLU A 106 -21.88 2.30 -22.88
N THR A 107 -22.01 2.87 -21.69
CA THR A 107 -23.08 2.53 -20.75
C THR A 107 -23.86 3.78 -20.38
N ALA A 108 -25.05 3.62 -19.79
CA ALA A 108 -25.83 4.75 -19.31
C ALA A 108 -25.11 5.61 -18.25
N ALA A 109 -24.10 5.07 -17.57
CA ALA A 109 -23.37 5.74 -16.50
C ALA A 109 -22.01 6.31 -16.92
N VAL A 110 -21.38 5.72 -17.95
CA VAL A 110 -20.01 6.05 -18.36
C VAL A 110 -19.90 5.99 -19.88
N PRO A 111 -19.36 7.04 -20.54
CA PRO A 111 -19.12 7.04 -21.98
C PRO A 111 -18.12 5.96 -22.39
N ALA A 112 -18.10 5.60 -23.68
CA ALA A 112 -17.07 4.72 -24.22
C ALA A 112 -15.68 5.28 -23.88
N SER A 113 -14.84 4.46 -23.25
CA SER A 113 -13.55 4.84 -22.69
C SER A 113 -12.50 3.79 -23.07
N THR A 114 -11.22 4.12 -22.91
CA THR A 114 -10.11 3.25 -23.27
C THR A 114 -9.41 2.71 -22.03
N ILE A 115 -9.00 1.44 -22.06
CA ILE A 115 -8.15 0.83 -21.05
C ILE A 115 -7.15 -0.12 -21.72
N ALA A 116 -5.94 -0.21 -21.18
CA ALA A 116 -4.98 -1.22 -21.59
C ALA A 116 -5.34 -2.59 -20.98
N VAL A 117 -5.13 -3.67 -21.72
CA VAL A 117 -5.36 -5.04 -21.23
C VAL A 117 -4.11 -5.86 -21.51
N ALA A 118 -3.47 -6.38 -20.46
CA ALA A 118 -2.41 -7.36 -20.58
C ALA A 118 -3.05 -8.71 -20.94
N ARG A 119 -2.89 -9.12 -22.20
CA ARG A 119 -3.56 -10.26 -22.84
C ARG A 119 -2.94 -11.61 -22.50
N GLY A 120 -1.73 -11.62 -21.96
CA GLY A 120 -1.00 -12.83 -21.64
C GLY A 120 0.51 -12.63 -21.66
N TRP A 121 1.22 -13.68 -21.26
CA TRP A 121 2.67 -13.76 -21.19
C TRP A 121 3.22 -14.72 -22.25
N ALA A 122 4.42 -14.44 -22.74
CA ALA A 122 5.20 -15.32 -23.60
C ALA A 122 6.65 -15.40 -23.11
N ALA A 123 7.27 -16.58 -23.24
CA ALA A 123 8.63 -16.81 -22.76
C ALA A 123 9.67 -16.09 -23.63
N THR A 124 9.39 -15.97 -24.92
CA THR A 124 10.31 -15.33 -25.87
C THR A 124 9.64 -14.19 -26.63
N GLU A 125 10.46 -13.23 -27.07
CA GLU A 125 10.00 -12.12 -27.89
C GLU A 125 9.37 -12.60 -29.21
N ALA A 126 9.93 -13.66 -29.81
CA ALA A 126 9.42 -14.21 -31.06
C ALA A 126 7.99 -14.75 -30.91
N GLU A 127 7.72 -15.51 -29.85
CA GLU A 127 6.37 -16.00 -29.54
C GLU A 127 5.41 -14.84 -29.28
N ALA A 128 5.85 -13.84 -28.51
CA ALA A 128 5.04 -12.66 -28.21
C ALA A 128 4.67 -11.87 -29.48
N ARG A 129 5.63 -11.70 -30.41
CA ARG A 129 5.40 -11.01 -31.69
C ARG A 129 4.45 -11.78 -32.60
N VAL A 130 4.55 -13.10 -32.66
CA VAL A 130 3.57 -13.93 -33.39
C VAL A 130 2.17 -13.74 -32.82
N ALA A 131 2.01 -13.80 -31.49
CA ALA A 131 0.72 -13.56 -30.85
C ALA A 131 0.19 -12.14 -31.11
N MET A 132 1.06 -11.12 -31.09
CA MET A 132 0.67 -9.75 -31.46
C MET A 132 0.14 -9.68 -32.88
N GLU A 133 0.85 -10.24 -33.87
CA GLU A 133 0.41 -10.22 -35.28
C GLU A 133 -0.95 -10.89 -35.46
N GLU A 134 -1.20 -12.01 -34.76
CA GLU A 134 -2.49 -12.70 -34.79
C GLU A 134 -3.61 -11.87 -34.14
N LEU A 135 -3.32 -11.18 -33.04
CA LEU A 135 -4.25 -10.25 -32.39
C LEU A 135 -4.57 -9.05 -33.28
N SER A 136 -3.56 -8.44 -33.89
CA SER A 136 -3.72 -7.31 -34.83
C SER A 136 -4.50 -7.69 -36.09
N ALA A 137 -4.53 -8.98 -36.45
CA ALA A 137 -5.28 -9.48 -37.61
C ALA A 137 -6.77 -9.75 -37.30
N GLN A 138 -7.20 -9.64 -36.04
CA GLN A 138 -8.61 -9.85 -35.66
C GLN A 138 -9.51 -8.74 -36.21
N ALA A 139 -10.80 -9.05 -36.33
CA ALA A 139 -11.78 -8.07 -36.80
C ALA A 139 -11.89 -6.92 -35.79
N ALA A 140 -11.71 -5.69 -36.28
CA ALA A 140 -11.98 -4.48 -35.51
C ALA A 140 -13.44 -4.48 -35.01
N GLU A 141 -13.66 -3.86 -33.85
CA GLU A 141 -14.99 -3.68 -33.23
C GLU A 141 -15.71 -4.99 -32.86
N GLN A 142 -15.03 -6.14 -32.91
CA GLN A 142 -15.59 -7.39 -32.43
C GLN A 142 -15.88 -7.30 -30.93
N GLN A 143 -17.16 -7.37 -30.56
CA GLN A 143 -17.60 -7.28 -29.17
C GLN A 143 -17.15 -8.50 -28.37
N GLN A 144 -16.47 -8.25 -27.26
CA GLN A 144 -15.90 -9.23 -26.37
C GLN A 144 -16.02 -8.74 -24.92
N ARG A 145 -16.09 -9.69 -23.99
CA ARG A 145 -16.01 -9.42 -22.56
C ARG A 145 -14.60 -9.67 -22.09
N VAL A 146 -14.03 -8.70 -21.37
CA VAL A 146 -12.78 -8.86 -20.64
C VAL A 146 -13.10 -8.98 -19.16
N THR A 147 -12.52 -9.97 -18.50
CA THR A 147 -12.52 -10.09 -17.05
C THR A 147 -11.08 -10.19 -16.59
N GLY A 148 -10.73 -9.50 -15.52
CA GLY A 148 -9.35 -9.48 -15.10
C GLY A 148 -9.11 -8.62 -13.89
N ARG A 149 -7.87 -8.64 -13.39
CA ARG A 149 -7.49 -7.85 -12.22
C ARG A 149 -7.11 -6.45 -12.65
N PHE A 150 -7.71 -5.43 -12.06
CA PHE A 150 -7.28 -4.05 -12.28
C PHE A 150 -5.96 -3.77 -11.55
N VAL A 151 -5.01 -3.18 -12.28
CA VAL A 151 -3.74 -2.71 -11.74
C VAL A 151 -3.57 -1.22 -12.11
N PRO A 152 -3.25 -0.34 -11.13
CA PRO A 152 -2.93 1.06 -11.41
C PRO A 152 -1.79 1.20 -12.42
N SER A 153 -1.80 2.30 -13.17
CA SER A 153 -0.73 2.55 -14.15
C SER A 153 0.64 2.54 -13.49
N GLU A 154 1.58 1.86 -14.12
CA GLU A 154 2.99 1.94 -13.74
C GLU A 154 3.59 3.28 -14.23
N ALA A 155 4.61 3.75 -13.53
CA ALA A 155 5.39 4.90 -13.99
C ALA A 155 6.18 4.50 -15.24
N PRO A 156 6.29 5.37 -16.26
CA PRO A 156 7.10 5.06 -17.43
C PRO A 156 8.56 4.90 -17.02
N ALA A 157 9.18 3.79 -17.43
CA ALA A 157 10.60 3.55 -17.26
C ALA A 157 11.38 3.93 -18.52
N ILE A 158 12.58 4.49 -18.33
CA ILE A 158 13.53 4.69 -19.42
C ILE A 158 14.30 3.37 -19.57
N PRO A 159 14.32 2.74 -20.75
CA PRO A 159 15.13 1.55 -20.98
C PRO A 159 16.62 1.79 -20.73
N ASP A 160 17.34 0.74 -20.37
CA ASP A 160 18.80 0.80 -20.29
C ASP A 160 19.41 1.22 -21.63
N ALA A 161 20.51 1.98 -21.59
CA ALA A 161 21.14 2.53 -22.80
C ALA A 161 21.61 1.49 -23.82
N ALA A 162 21.71 0.21 -23.41
CA ALA A 162 22.05 -0.91 -24.29
C ALA A 162 20.83 -1.51 -25.01
N ASN A 163 19.61 -1.22 -24.55
CA ASN A 163 18.37 -1.73 -25.12
C ASN A 163 17.79 -0.78 -26.18
N ASP A 164 16.80 -1.26 -26.92
CA ASP A 164 16.05 -0.42 -27.85
C ASP A 164 15.39 0.76 -27.09
N PRO A 165 15.60 2.03 -27.49
CA PRO A 165 14.94 3.19 -26.88
C PRO A 165 13.40 3.14 -26.90
N GLN A 166 12.81 2.33 -27.78
CA GLN A 166 11.36 2.13 -27.87
C GLN A 166 10.85 0.93 -27.05
N SER A 167 11.75 0.14 -26.46
CA SER A 167 11.35 -0.95 -25.56
C SER A 167 10.66 -0.40 -24.31
N GLN A 168 9.77 -1.19 -23.73
CA GLN A 168 9.05 -0.84 -22.51
C GLN A 168 9.10 -2.00 -21.54
N THR A 169 9.38 -1.73 -20.27
CA THR A 169 9.40 -2.73 -19.19
C THR A 169 8.22 -2.57 -18.22
N THR A 170 7.48 -1.47 -18.36
CA THR A 170 6.36 -1.08 -17.51
C THR A 170 5.09 -0.86 -18.32
N VAL A 171 3.94 -1.29 -17.79
CA VAL A 171 2.64 -0.98 -18.39
C VAL A 171 2.20 0.41 -17.95
N SER A 172 2.73 1.44 -18.62
CA SER A 172 2.41 2.83 -18.32
C SER A 172 1.32 3.36 -19.24
N THR A 173 0.13 3.64 -18.69
CA THR A 173 -0.97 4.23 -19.48
C THR A 173 -0.52 5.52 -20.17
N ALA A 174 0.28 6.35 -19.48
CA ALA A 174 0.81 7.60 -20.05
C ALA A 174 1.80 7.37 -21.22
N ALA A 175 2.54 6.26 -21.24
CA ALA A 175 3.38 5.91 -22.39
C ALA A 175 2.53 5.35 -23.54
N LEU A 176 1.60 4.44 -23.22
CA LEU A 176 0.75 3.76 -24.21
C LEU A 176 -0.15 4.72 -25.00
N ILE A 177 -0.74 5.73 -24.36
CA ILE A 177 -1.57 6.72 -25.07
C ILE A 177 -0.82 7.47 -26.17
N ASN A 178 0.51 7.58 -26.08
CA ASN A 178 1.34 8.23 -27.09
C ASN A 178 1.70 7.30 -28.26
N GLN A 179 1.42 6.00 -28.14
CA GLN A 179 1.71 4.99 -29.16
C GLN A 179 0.45 4.51 -29.87
N TRP A 180 -0.71 4.61 -29.23
CA TRP A 180 -1.98 4.21 -29.80
C TRP A 180 -2.36 5.06 -31.02
N THR A 181 -2.81 4.37 -32.05
CA THR A 181 -3.21 4.95 -33.33
C THR A 181 -4.50 5.74 -33.15
N ASP A 182 -4.54 6.94 -33.75
CA ASP A 182 -5.70 7.84 -33.75
C ASP A 182 -6.24 8.19 -32.33
N PHE A 183 -5.40 8.09 -31.30
CA PHE A 183 -5.78 8.48 -29.93
C PHE A 183 -5.73 10.01 -29.77
N THR A 184 -6.90 10.62 -29.56
CA THR A 184 -7.02 12.09 -29.44
C THR A 184 -7.87 12.47 -28.22
N ASP A 185 -9.19 12.59 -28.39
CA ASP A 185 -10.11 13.09 -27.36
C ASP A 185 -10.92 11.96 -26.69
N GLN A 186 -10.28 10.83 -26.41
CA GLN A 186 -10.92 9.66 -25.81
C GLN A 186 -10.60 9.56 -24.31
N SER A 187 -11.63 9.35 -23.49
CA SER A 187 -11.47 9.09 -22.06
C SER A 187 -10.67 7.82 -21.80
N VAL A 188 -9.80 7.83 -20.79
CA VAL A 188 -8.91 6.72 -20.47
C VAL A 188 -8.96 6.36 -18.98
N TYR A 189 -8.96 5.08 -18.66
CA TYR A 189 -8.77 4.62 -17.30
C TYR A 189 -7.28 4.65 -16.94
N ALA A 190 -6.91 5.24 -15.80
CA ALA A 190 -5.53 5.36 -15.34
C ALA A 190 -4.97 4.05 -14.74
N GLY A 191 -4.90 3.02 -15.59
CA GLY A 191 -4.37 1.70 -15.27
C GLY A 191 -4.61 0.70 -16.39
N TYR A 192 -4.55 -0.57 -16.05
CA TYR A 192 -4.72 -1.67 -16.99
C TYR A 192 -5.41 -2.86 -16.33
N ILE A 193 -5.95 -3.77 -17.15
CA ILE A 193 -6.51 -5.04 -16.71
C ILE A 193 -5.51 -6.15 -17.04
N VAL A 194 -5.16 -6.98 -16.06
CA VAL A 194 -4.51 -8.26 -16.31
C VAL A 194 -5.60 -9.28 -16.59
N ASP A 195 -5.71 -9.72 -17.85
CA ASP A 195 -6.76 -10.63 -18.29
C ASP A 195 -6.65 -11.97 -17.54
N THR A 196 -7.77 -12.47 -17.02
CA THR A 196 -7.81 -13.80 -16.40
C THR A 196 -7.71 -14.91 -17.43
N ASP A 197 -8.18 -14.65 -18.65
CA ASP A 197 -8.12 -15.60 -19.76
C ASP A 197 -7.07 -15.12 -20.76
N ALA A 198 -5.96 -15.85 -20.87
CA ALA A 198 -4.95 -15.51 -21.87
C ALA A 198 -5.53 -15.57 -23.30
N ALA A 199 -5.10 -14.62 -24.13
CA ALA A 199 -5.34 -14.71 -25.56
C ALA A 199 -4.68 -15.98 -26.16
N PRO A 200 -5.16 -16.47 -27.31
CA PRO A 200 -4.57 -17.61 -27.98
C PRO A 200 -3.05 -17.47 -28.14
N ASN A 201 -2.32 -18.57 -27.97
CA ASN A 201 -0.87 -18.65 -28.06
C ASN A 201 -0.09 -17.83 -27.01
N LEU A 202 -0.77 -17.30 -25.99
CA LEU A 202 -0.16 -16.74 -24.79
C LEU A 202 -0.47 -17.60 -23.56
N ILE A 203 0.35 -17.45 -22.53
CA ILE A 203 0.17 -18.05 -21.21
C ILE A 203 -0.56 -17.05 -20.31
N ALA A 204 -1.44 -17.54 -19.43
CA ALA A 204 -2.11 -16.69 -18.45
C ALA A 204 -1.09 -16.03 -17.52
N ILE A 205 -1.25 -14.73 -17.30
CA ILE A 205 -0.41 -13.96 -16.40
C ILE A 205 -0.79 -14.35 -14.96
N ASP A 206 0.19 -14.76 -14.16
CA ASP A 206 0.01 -14.99 -12.73
C ASP A 206 -0.31 -13.64 -12.05
N SER A 207 -1.52 -13.56 -11.51
CA SER A 207 -2.09 -12.35 -10.90
C SER A 207 -2.67 -12.71 -9.53
N PRO A 208 -1.81 -12.97 -8.53
CA PRO A 208 -2.23 -13.44 -7.23
C PRO A 208 -3.12 -12.42 -6.53
N VAL A 209 -3.91 -12.90 -5.56
CA VAL A 209 -4.71 -12.05 -4.70
C VAL A 209 -3.78 -11.06 -4.00
N PRO A 210 -4.07 -9.74 -4.02
CA PRO A 210 -3.27 -8.75 -3.32
C PRO A 210 -3.06 -9.17 -1.86
N GLY A 211 -1.81 -9.19 -1.42
CA GLY A 211 -1.46 -9.56 -0.05
C GLY A 211 -2.12 -8.63 0.96
N ASN A 212 -2.80 -9.22 1.94
CA ASN A 212 -3.27 -8.49 3.12
C ASN A 212 -2.11 -8.39 4.11
N ASP A 213 -1.11 -7.57 3.81
CA ASP A 213 0.03 -7.35 4.72
C ASP A 213 -0.38 -6.43 5.89
N ALA A 214 -1.33 -6.90 6.70
CA ALA A 214 -1.54 -6.38 8.03
C ALA A 214 -0.40 -6.87 8.92
N SER A 215 0.71 -6.16 8.85
CA SER A 215 1.78 -6.33 9.82
C SER A 215 1.50 -5.42 11.02
N ILE A 216 1.57 -6.02 12.21
CA ILE A 216 1.60 -5.25 13.46
C ILE A 216 2.80 -4.31 13.39
N ASN A 217 2.57 -3.01 13.61
CA ASN A 217 3.66 -2.05 13.63
C ASN A 217 4.46 -2.20 14.92
N TRP A 218 5.50 -3.03 14.87
CA TRP A 218 6.39 -3.31 15.99
C TRP A 218 7.08 -2.06 16.55
N LEU A 219 7.37 -1.06 15.71
CA LEU A 219 7.96 0.20 16.15
C LEU A 219 7.04 0.92 17.16
N ASN A 220 5.75 0.99 16.84
CA ASN A 220 4.77 1.61 17.72
C ASN A 220 4.56 0.81 19.02
N ILE A 221 4.70 -0.52 18.98
CA ILE A 221 4.71 -1.35 20.20
C ILE A 221 5.90 -1.01 21.09
N PHE A 222 7.10 -0.90 20.52
CA PHE A 222 8.28 -0.51 21.29
C PHE A 222 8.11 0.88 21.91
N TYR A 223 7.58 1.85 21.17
CA TYR A 223 7.25 3.17 21.74
C TYR A 223 6.23 3.09 22.88
N ALA A 224 5.18 2.27 22.76
CA ALA A 224 4.22 2.08 23.84
C ALA A 224 4.90 1.51 25.11
N LEU A 225 5.85 0.58 24.96
CA LEU A 225 6.64 0.05 26.06
C LEU A 225 7.57 1.10 26.68
N GLU A 226 8.23 1.93 25.88
CA GLU A 226 9.07 3.04 26.35
C GLU A 226 8.25 4.01 27.23
N TRP A 227 7.05 4.39 26.79
CA TRP A 227 6.17 5.24 27.58
C TRP A 227 5.77 4.61 28.92
N ALA A 228 5.54 3.30 28.95
CA ALA A 228 5.26 2.59 30.21
C ALA A 228 6.47 2.64 31.17
N VAL A 229 7.70 2.49 30.65
CA VAL A 229 8.92 2.62 31.43
C VAL A 229 9.08 4.04 31.99
N PHE A 230 8.85 5.08 31.18
CA PHE A 230 8.91 6.47 31.65
C PHE A 230 7.87 6.80 32.72
N ALA A 231 6.65 6.26 32.59
CA ALA A 231 5.62 6.39 33.62
C ALA A 231 6.08 5.77 34.95
N GLY A 232 6.68 4.57 34.92
CA GLY A 232 7.28 3.95 36.09
C GLY A 232 8.44 4.76 36.67
N PHE A 233 9.30 5.32 35.80
CA PHE A 233 10.45 6.12 36.22
C PHE A 233 10.04 7.42 36.93
N ALA A 234 8.94 8.06 36.53
CA ALA A 234 8.41 9.25 37.22
C ALA A 234 8.04 8.96 38.68
N VAL A 235 7.37 7.83 38.93
CA VAL A 235 7.01 7.39 40.29
C VAL A 235 8.26 6.96 41.08
N PHE A 236 9.20 6.28 40.43
CA PHE A 236 10.47 5.91 41.02
C PHE A 236 11.30 7.13 41.45
N LEU A 237 11.38 8.17 40.61
CA LEU A 237 12.09 9.41 40.94
C LEU A 237 11.47 10.12 42.14
N TRP A 238 10.14 10.17 42.24
CA TRP A 238 9.48 10.67 43.44
C TRP A 238 9.91 9.89 44.69
N TYR A 239 9.85 8.56 44.63
CA TYR A 239 10.26 7.69 45.74
C TYR A 239 11.74 7.93 46.12
N ARG A 240 12.62 8.02 45.12
CA ARG A 240 14.06 8.27 45.30
C ARG A 240 14.29 9.61 46.00
N LEU A 241 13.66 10.69 45.53
CA LEU A 241 13.80 12.01 46.12
C LEU A 241 13.30 12.07 47.57
N VAL A 242 12.18 11.41 47.88
CA VAL A 242 11.67 11.29 49.26
C VAL A 242 12.65 10.51 50.14
N ARG A 243 13.20 9.41 49.63
CA ARG A 243 14.17 8.58 50.35
C ARG A 243 15.44 9.35 50.65
N ASP A 244 16.00 10.05 49.66
CA ASP A 244 17.22 10.84 49.82
C ASP A 244 17.03 11.97 50.85
N ASP A 245 15.85 12.59 50.89
CA ASP A 245 15.50 13.62 51.88
C ASP A 245 15.30 13.06 53.29
N TRP A 246 14.77 11.85 53.39
CA TRP A 246 14.67 11.14 54.67
C TRP A 246 16.05 10.71 55.19
N GLU A 247 16.93 10.22 54.31
CA GLU A 247 18.31 9.85 54.65
C GLU A 247 19.09 11.08 55.16
N ARG A 248 19.05 12.20 54.44
CA ARG A 248 19.68 13.47 54.87
C ARG A 248 19.19 13.97 56.23
N GLN A 249 17.88 13.93 56.48
CA GLN A 249 17.33 14.35 57.78
C GLN A 249 17.74 13.42 58.92
N THR A 250 17.90 12.13 58.64
CA THR A 250 18.32 11.15 59.64
C THR A 250 19.79 11.32 59.98
N GLU A 251 20.64 11.59 58.97
CA GLU A 251 22.06 11.90 59.16
C GLU A 251 22.26 13.21 59.94
N GLN A 252 21.56 14.29 59.57
CA GLN A 252 21.63 15.56 60.29
C GLN A 252 21.21 15.40 61.76
N ALA A 253 20.11 14.69 62.03
CA ALA A 253 19.66 14.44 63.39
C ALA A 253 20.67 13.63 64.22
N ALA A 254 21.45 12.75 63.59
CA ALA A 254 22.52 12.00 64.25
C ALA A 254 23.74 12.89 64.56
N ILE A 255 24.10 13.81 63.67
CA ILE A 255 25.17 14.80 63.88
C ILE A 255 24.78 15.75 65.02
N ASP A 256 23.58 16.34 64.96
CA ASP A 256 23.08 17.27 65.98
C ASP A 256 23.03 16.59 67.37
N ALA A 257 22.67 15.31 67.43
CA ALA A 257 22.67 14.54 68.67
C ALA A 257 24.08 14.25 69.20
N ALA A 258 25.09 14.11 68.32
CA ALA A 258 26.48 13.91 68.70
C ALA A 258 27.15 15.21 69.17
N GLU A 259 26.76 16.36 68.62
CA GLU A 259 27.23 17.69 69.06
C GLU A 259 26.61 18.14 70.39
N ALA A 260 25.45 17.59 70.76
CA ALA A 260 24.75 17.91 72.01
C ALA A 260 25.26 17.13 73.25
N VAL A 261 26.25 16.23 73.08
CA VAL A 261 26.88 15.41 74.13
C VAL A 261 28.26 15.96 74.47
#